data_AF-A0A7J5VWC0-F1
#
_entry.id   AF-A0A7J5VWC0-F1
#
_cell.length_a   1.000
_cell.length_b   1.000
_cell.length_c   1.000
_cell.angle_alpha   90.00
_cell.angle_beta   90.00
_cell.angle_gamma   90.00
#
_symmetry.space_group_name_H-M   'P 1'
#
loop_
_entity.id
_entity.type
_entity.pdbx_description
1 polymer ?
#
loop_
_entity_poly.entity_id
_entity_poly.type
_entity_poly.pdbx_seq_one_letter_code
_entity_poly.pdbx_strand_id
1 'polypeptide(L)' 'MYKSFFTYLLERKVKKANRLAKEENRRYIVTMMWGRPRLYQKQALKEAIKRRKFKKGVTIQDIEKNAYYITK' A
#
# COMPACT_ATOMS: atom_id res chain seq x y z
N MET A 1 6.30 14.24 -22.94
CA MET A 1 5.17 14.30 -21.98
C MET A 1 5.70 13.90 -20.62
N TYR A 2 6.00 14.86 -19.73
CA TYR A 2 6.55 14.54 -18.42
C TYR A 2 5.51 13.75 -17.62
N LYS A 3 5.71 12.43 -17.50
CA LYS A 3 5.11 11.69 -16.39
C LYS A 3 5.58 12.40 -15.13
N SER A 4 4.66 13.04 -14.41
CA SER A 4 4.96 13.65 -13.12
C SER A 4 5.79 12.66 -12.29
N PHE A 5 6.85 13.13 -11.62
CA PHE A 5 7.74 12.30 -10.80
C PHE A 5 6.95 11.34 -9.87
N PHE A 6 5.80 11.79 -9.42
CA PHE A 6 4.79 11.02 -8.69
C PHE A 6 4.32 9.75 -9.43
N THR A 7 3.89 9.88 -10.68
CA THR A 7 3.38 8.77 -11.50
C THR A 7 4.45 7.71 -11.69
N TYR A 8 5.69 8.12 -11.95
CA TYR A 8 6.83 7.21 -12.04
C TYR A 8 7.06 6.44 -10.73
N LEU A 9 7.03 7.12 -9.59
CA LEU A 9 7.17 6.47 -8.27
C LEU A 9 6.02 5.50 -8.01
N LEU A 10 4.79 5.88 -8.32
CA LEU A 10 3.61 5.04 -8.15
C LEU A 10 3.71 3.77 -8.99
N GLU A 11 4.00 3.90 -10.29
CA GLU A 11 4.21 2.77 -11.21
C GLU A 11 5.30 1.82 -10.70
N ARG A 12 6.40 2.37 -10.18
CA ARG A 12 7.49 1.56 -9.60
C ARG A 12 7.02 0.77 -8.37
N LYS A 13 6.16 1.36 -7.53
CA LYS A 13 5.59 0.67 -6.36
C LYS A 13 4.59 -0.41 -6.77
N VAL A 14 3.75 -0.15 -7.76
CA VAL A 14 2.80 -1.14 -8.32
C VAL A 14 3.55 -2.32 -8.93
N LYS A 15 4.58 -2.08 -9.75
CA LYS A 15 5.43 -3.15 -10.31
C LYS A 15 6.07 -4.00 -9.21
N LYS A 16 6.58 -3.36 -8.16
CA LYS A 16 7.15 -4.08 -7.01
C LYS A 16 6.10 -4.88 -6.25
N ALA A 17 4.89 -4.35 -6.07
CA ALA A 17 3.78 -5.04 -5.44
C ALA A 17 3.42 -6.32 -6.19
N ASN A 18 3.27 -6.25 -7.52
CA ASN A 18 2.93 -7.41 -8.35
C ASN A 18 4.01 -8.50 -8.31
N ARG A 19 5.29 -8.10 -8.35
CA ARG A 19 6.39 -9.05 -8.23
C ARG A 19 6.35 -9.79 -6.89
N LEU A 20 6.24 -9.06 -5.78
CA LEU A 20 6.20 -9.67 -4.45
C LEU A 20 4.93 -10.48 -4.21
N ALA A 21 3.79 -10.06 -4.75
CA ALA A 21 2.55 -10.82 -4.67
C ALA A 21 2.69 -12.18 -5.37
N LYS A 22 3.37 -12.21 -6.53
CA LYS A 22 3.64 -13.45 -7.26
C LYS A 22 4.64 -14.36 -6.55
N GLU A 23 5.67 -13.79 -5.92
CA GLU A 23 6.71 -14.54 -5.19
C GLU A 23 6.18 -15.10 -3.86
N GLU A 24 5.44 -14.30 -3.09
CA GLU A 24 5.02 -14.67 -1.72
C GLU A 24 3.57 -15.19 -1.63
N ASN A 25 2.77 -15.13 -2.70
CA ASN A 25 1.32 -15.38 -2.68
C ASN A 25 0.58 -14.58 -1.58
N ARG A 26 1.02 -13.34 -1.35
CA ARG A 26 0.48 -12.43 -0.33
C ARG A 26 -0.16 -11.21 -0.94
N ARG A 27 -1.14 -10.65 -0.22
CA ARG A 27 -1.80 -9.40 -0.61
C ARG A 27 -1.02 -8.17 -0.17
N TYR A 28 -0.73 -7.34 -1.15
CA TYR A 28 -0.02 -6.09 -1.02
C TYR A 28 -0.93 -4.91 -1.36
N ILE A 29 -0.75 -3.82 -0.62
CA ILE A 29 -1.51 -2.58 -0.74
C ILE A 29 -0.53 -1.45 -1.01
N VAL A 30 -0.77 -0.71 -2.09
CA VAL A 30 -0.08 0.54 -2.39
C VAL A 30 -1.00 1.68 -1.95
N THR A 31 -0.55 2.46 -0.97
CA THR A 31 -1.29 3.59 -0.43
C THR A 31 -0.37 4.78 -0.24
N MET A 32 -0.94 5.98 -0.13
CA MET A 32 -0.20 7.18 0.17
C MET A 32 -0.05 7.32 1.68
N MET A 33 1.19 7.29 2.17
CA MET A 33 1.50 7.60 3.56
C MET A 33 2.54 8.70 3.62
N TRP A 34 2.27 9.72 4.44
CA TRP A 34 3.16 10.86 4.63
C TRP A 34 3.56 11.53 3.29
N GLY A 35 2.60 11.70 2.39
CA GLY A 35 2.80 12.34 1.08
C GLY A 35 3.60 11.52 0.06
N ARG A 36 3.86 10.23 0.33
CA ARG A 36 4.62 9.36 -0.59
C ARG A 36 3.92 8.02 -0.83
N PRO A 37 4.02 7.45 -2.04
CA PRO A 37 3.44 6.14 -2.33
C PRO A 37 4.28 5.06 -1.65
N ARG A 38 3.64 4.30 -0.76
CA ARG A 38 4.28 3.21 -0.02
C ARG A 38 3.55 1.90 -0.28
N LEU A 39 4.33 0.83 -0.16
CA LEU A 39 3.89 -0.55 -0.35
C LEU A 39 3.88 -1.23 1.01
N TYR A 40 2.75 -1.85 1.35
CA TYR A 40 2.58 -2.59 2.59
C TYR A 40 1.92 -3.94 2.34
N GLN A 41 2.23 -4.93 3.15
CA GLN A 41 1.46 -6.17 3.20
C GLN A 41 0.17 -5.94 4.01
N LYS A 42 -0.94 -6.56 3.58
CA LYS A 42 -2.22 -6.48 4.31
C LYS A 42 -2.08 -6.96 5.76
N GLN A 43 -1.31 -8.02 5.99
CA GLN A 43 -1.06 -8.54 7.34
C GLN A 43 -0.28 -7.54 8.21
N ALA A 44 0.79 -6.95 7.68
CA ALA A 44 1.57 -5.95 8.39
C ALA A 44 0.74 -4.70 8.76
N LEU A 45 -0.20 -4.29 7.89
CA LEU A 45 -1.13 -3.21 8.21
C LEU A 45 -2.06 -3.58 9.36
N LYS A 46 -2.63 -4.79 9.35
CA LYS A 46 -3.46 -5.27 10.48
C LYS A 46 -2.68 -5.29 11.79
N GLU A 47 -1.43 -5.76 11.77
CA GLU A 47 -0.56 -5.74 12.96
C GLU A 47 -0.24 -4.34 13.44
N ALA A 48 0.02 -3.40 12.52
CA ALA A 48 0.28 -2.01 12.87
C ALA A 48 -0.96 -1.30 13.45
N ILE A 49 -2.17 -1.63 12.98
CA ILE A 49 -3.43 -1.19 13.59
C ILE A 49 -3.55 -1.76 15.01
N LYS A 50 -3.31 -3.07 15.19
CA LYS A 50 -3.33 -3.74 16.51
C LYS A 50 -2.32 -3.12 17.48
N ARG A 51 -1.14 -2.74 17.00
CA ARG A 51 -0.08 -2.06 17.77
C ARG A 51 -0.36 -0.56 18.01
N ARG A 52 -1.55 -0.06 17.66
CA ARG A 52 -1.97 1.35 17.83
C ARG A 52 -1.02 2.36 17.17
N LYS A 53 -0.37 1.99 16.06
CA LYS A 53 0.45 2.92 15.25
C LYS A 53 -0.39 3.87 14.40
N PHE A 54 -1.69 3.60 14.28
CA PHE A 54 -2.66 4.44 13.59
C PHE A 54 -3.58 5.14 14.59
N LYS A 55 -4.24 6.21 14.14
CA LYS A 55 -5.25 6.91 14.93
C LYS A 55 -6.37 5.93 15.35
N LYS A 56 -6.88 6.10 16.57
CA LYS A 56 -7.99 5.29 17.09
C LYS A 56 -9.18 5.35 16.12
N GLY A 57 -9.70 4.19 15.74
CA GLY A 57 -10.83 4.06 14.81
C GLY A 57 -10.45 3.78 13.36
N VAL A 58 -9.16 3.80 12.98
CA VAL A 58 -8.73 3.42 11.63
C VAL A 58 -8.91 1.92 11.43
N THR A 59 -9.76 1.54 10.47
CA THR A 59 -9.94 0.14 10.07
C THR A 59 -9.09 -0.20 8.84
N ILE A 60 -8.88 -1.50 8.60
CA ILE A 60 -8.22 -1.94 7.37
C ILE A 60 -9.04 -1.57 6.12
N GLN A 61 -10.37 -1.53 6.25
CA GLN A 61 -11.29 -1.18 5.17
C GLN A 61 -11.12 0.28 4.76
N ASP A 62 -10.91 1.19 5.71
CA ASP A 62 -10.60 2.60 5.42
C ASP A 62 -9.29 2.73 4.63
N ILE A 63 -8.29 1.92 4.97
CA ILE A 63 -7.00 1.91 4.25
C ILE A 63 -7.17 1.32 2.85
N GLU A 64 -7.97 0.26 2.69
CA GLU A 64 -8.28 -0.33 1.39
C GLU A 64 -9.07 0.64 0.49
N LYS A 65 -10.00 1.42 1.05
CA LYS A 65 -10.77 2.44 0.31
C LYS A 65 -9.90 3.58 -0.22
N ASN A 66 -8.84 3.93 0.51
CA ASN A 66 -7.88 4.97 0.11
C ASN A 66 -6.64 4.41 -0.60
N ALA A 67 -6.60 3.11 -0.88
CA ALA A 67 -5.49 2.50 -1.59
C ALA A 67 -5.55 2.85 -3.07
N TYR A 68 -4.38 3.13 -3.66
CA TYR A 68 -4.25 3.32 -5.10
C TYR A 68 -4.24 2.00 -5.85
N TYR A 69 -3.77 0.94 -5.20
CA TYR A 69 -3.67 -0.38 -5.80
C TYR A 69 -3.66 -1.46 -4.73
N ILE A 70 -4.35 -2.57 -5.00
CA ILE A 70 -4.37 -3.76 -4.16
C ILE A 70 -4.07 -4.94 -5.07
N THR A 71 -3.06 -5.74 -4.71
CA THR A 71 -2.76 -6.98 -5.44
C THR A 71 -3.76 -8.07 -5.06
N LYS A 72 -4.02 -8.98 -6.01
CA LYS A 72 -4.93 -10.11 -5.82
C LYS A 72 -4.37 -11.13 -4.81
#